data_AF-A0A359F2D4-F1
#
_entry.id   AF-A0A359F2D4-F1
#
_cell.length_a   1.000
_cell.length_b   1.000
_cell.length_c   1.000
_cell.angle_alpha   90.00
_cell.angle_beta   90.00
_cell.angle_gamma   90.00
#
_symmetry.space_group_name_H-M   'P 1'
#
loop_
_entity.id
_entity.type
_entity.pdbx_description
1 polymer ?
#
loop_
_entity_poly.entity_id
_entity_poly.type
_entity_poly.pdbx_seq_one_letter_code
_entity_poly.pdbx_strand_id
1 'polypeptide(L)'
;MAESPSMLYPPDRLYGLDIETDTRINGLDASVAAIVAVALATSELCEVFRGPEASLLTELNESLRHLPPGVLVTWNGSSFDLPFIERRAAICNVPLDLHCVDHALPRPPSNPELPRRHVRARWGHHRHLDGLRLYRSDVGRALPVSCGLKPMSRLVGMQPLQLDAERLHEYTSAEIDAYVASDASMTRALVVNRWPACAGFIDRLP
;
A
#
# COMPACT_ATOMS: atom_id res chain seq x y z
N MET A 1 -1.25 10.32 -30.57
CA MET A 1 -0.84 8.97 -30.13
C MET A 1 -0.72 9.04 -28.62
N ALA A 2 -1.51 8.27 -27.86
CA ALA A 2 -1.38 8.28 -26.41
C ALA A 2 -0.02 7.67 -26.03
N GLU A 3 0.78 8.38 -25.25
CA GLU A 3 2.05 7.86 -24.74
C GLU A 3 1.81 6.59 -23.92
N SER A 4 2.66 5.59 -24.11
CA SER A 4 2.57 4.35 -23.32
C SER A 4 2.75 4.68 -21.83
N PRO A 5 1.93 4.14 -20.91
CA PRO A 5 2.10 4.32 -19.46
C PRO A 5 3.51 4.01 -18.95
N SER A 6 4.24 3.14 -19.66
CA SER A 6 5.63 2.77 -19.37
C SER A 6 6.66 3.86 -19.69
N MET A 7 6.35 4.78 -20.62
CA MET A 7 7.18 5.96 -20.89
C MET A 7 6.87 7.12 -19.93
N LEU A 8 5.64 7.15 -19.39
CA LEU A 8 5.18 8.19 -18.48
C LEU A 8 5.75 8.05 -17.06
N TYR A 9 6.03 6.82 -16.62
CA TYR A 9 6.53 6.54 -15.27
C TYR A 9 7.78 5.67 -15.31
N PRO A 10 8.98 6.24 -15.23
CA PRO A 10 10.20 5.45 -15.05
C PRO A 10 10.24 4.79 -13.66
N PRO A 11 11.05 3.74 -13.44
CA PRO A 11 11.05 2.95 -12.20
C PRO A 11 11.35 3.74 -10.90
N ASP A 12 12.03 4.89 -11.01
CA ASP A 12 12.28 5.85 -9.93
C ASP A 12 11.02 6.64 -9.51
N ARG A 13 9.96 6.61 -10.33
CA ARG A 13 8.64 7.19 -10.02
C ARG A 13 7.59 6.16 -9.61
N LEU A 14 8.04 4.99 -9.18
CA LEU A 14 7.22 4.02 -8.45
C LEU A 14 7.51 4.20 -6.96
N TYR A 15 6.47 4.43 -6.15
CA TYR A 15 6.58 4.73 -4.72
C TYR A 15 5.84 3.65 -3.93
N GLY A 16 6.51 2.92 -3.05
CA GLY A 16 5.88 1.91 -2.20
C GLY A 16 5.20 2.55 -0.99
N LEU A 17 4.00 2.10 -0.64
CA LEU A 17 3.26 2.55 0.53
C LEU A 17 2.78 1.32 1.32
N ASP A 18 2.92 1.40 2.63
CA ASP A 18 2.39 0.42 3.58
C ASP A 18 2.01 1.10 4.91
N ILE A 19 0.99 0.60 5.59
CA ILE A 19 0.52 1.13 6.88
C ILE A 19 0.52 0.06 7.97
N GLU A 20 0.76 0.50 9.20
CA GLU A 20 0.55 -0.31 10.39
C GLU A 20 -0.55 0.29 11.25
N THR A 21 -1.37 -0.59 11.84
CA THR A 21 -2.54 -0.21 12.63
C THR A 21 -2.41 -0.69 14.07
N ASP A 22 -3.09 -0.03 14.99
CA ASP A 22 -3.16 -0.48 16.39
C ASP A 22 -3.96 -1.78 16.47
N THR A 23 -3.31 -2.86 16.88
CA THR A 23 -3.92 -4.20 16.95
C THR A 23 -4.50 -4.56 18.32
N ARG A 24 -4.50 -3.63 19.30
CA ARG A 24 -5.12 -3.87 20.62
C ARG A 24 -6.61 -4.19 20.53
N ILE A 25 -7.31 -3.55 19.60
CA ILE A 25 -8.74 -3.72 19.36
C ILE A 25 -8.96 -3.81 17.85
N ASN A 26 -9.03 -5.03 17.32
CA ASN A 26 -9.29 -5.33 15.91
C ASN A 26 -8.57 -4.37 14.92
N GLY A 27 -7.27 -4.59 14.71
CA GLY A 27 -6.44 -3.77 13.80
C GLY A 27 -6.95 -3.70 12.36
N LEU A 28 -7.91 -4.54 11.96
CA LEU A 28 -8.48 -4.56 10.62
C LEU A 28 -9.68 -3.60 10.46
N ASP A 29 -10.19 -3.02 11.54
CA ASP A 29 -11.37 -2.15 11.52
C ASP A 29 -11.00 -0.68 11.73
N ALA A 30 -11.02 0.09 10.63
CA ALA A 30 -10.74 1.53 10.62
C ALA A 30 -11.69 2.37 11.48
N SER A 31 -12.82 1.83 11.95
CA SER A 31 -13.69 2.54 12.90
C SER A 31 -13.13 2.57 14.32
N VAL A 32 -12.26 1.62 14.68
CA VAL A 32 -11.72 1.47 16.04
C VAL A 32 -10.19 1.51 16.11
N ALA A 33 -9.49 1.00 15.10
CA ALA A 33 -8.03 0.96 15.08
C ALA A 33 -7.45 2.21 14.43
N ALA A 34 -6.46 2.83 15.08
CA ALA A 34 -5.72 3.97 14.57
C ALA A 34 -4.53 3.49 13.70
N ILE A 35 -4.12 4.32 12.75
CA ILE A 35 -2.84 4.16 12.06
C ILE A 35 -1.72 4.60 13.01
N VAL A 36 -0.73 3.73 13.23
CA VAL A 36 0.37 3.93 14.19
C VAL A 36 1.73 4.17 13.54
N ALA A 37 1.87 3.77 12.27
CA ALA A 37 3.02 4.06 11.42
C ALA A 37 2.63 3.94 9.94
N VAL A 38 3.30 4.69 9.07
CA VAL A 38 3.19 4.55 7.61
C VAL A 38 4.58 4.68 7.02
N ALA A 39 4.90 3.86 6.02
CA ALA A 39 6.13 4.00 5.25
C ALA A 39 5.87 4.39 3.81
N LEU A 40 6.70 5.29 3.28
CA LEU A 40 6.76 5.69 1.88
C LEU A 40 8.15 5.41 1.33
N ALA A 41 8.27 4.39 0.48
CA ALA A 41 9.52 3.98 -0.15
C ALA A 41 9.67 4.60 -1.55
N THR A 42 10.75 5.34 -1.78
CA THR A 42 11.15 5.86 -3.10
C THR A 42 12.27 5.00 -3.70
N SER A 43 12.90 5.45 -4.79
CA SER A 43 14.15 4.85 -5.29
C SER A 43 15.36 5.12 -4.41
N GLU A 44 15.33 6.17 -3.60
CA GLU A 44 16.49 6.68 -2.87
C GLU A 44 16.41 6.41 -1.37
N LEU A 45 15.21 6.49 -0.80
CA LEU A 45 15.00 6.40 0.64
C LEU A 45 13.65 5.76 0.97
N CYS A 46 13.48 5.35 2.23
CA CYS A 46 12.21 4.95 2.80
C CYS A 46 11.93 5.83 4.01
N GLU A 47 10.91 6.68 3.93
CA GLU A 47 10.49 7.56 5.01
C GLU A 47 9.42 6.87 5.84
N VAL A 48 9.51 6.96 7.17
CA VAL A 48 8.52 6.41 8.10
C VAL A 48 7.89 7.56 8.88
N PHE A 49 6.58 7.67 8.81
CA PHE A 49 5.78 8.68 9.51
C PHE A 49 5.21 8.10 10.79
N ARG A 50 5.28 8.88 11.88
CA ARG A 50 4.86 8.49 13.23
C ARG A 50 4.28 9.66 14.01
N GLY A 51 3.64 9.33 15.12
CA GLY A 51 3.15 10.30 16.10
C GLY A 51 1.62 10.32 16.14
N PRO A 52 1.00 11.44 16.55
CA PRO A 52 -0.44 11.59 16.49
C PRO A 52 -0.95 11.32 15.07
N GLU A 53 -1.98 10.48 14.94
CA GLU A 53 -2.50 10.00 13.66
C GLU A 53 -2.82 11.14 12.67
N ALA A 54 -3.40 12.24 13.16
CA ALA A 54 -3.70 13.40 12.32
C ALA A 54 -2.45 14.08 11.74
N SER A 55 -1.39 14.21 12.54
CA SER A 55 -0.10 14.76 12.11
C SER A 55 0.57 13.84 11.09
N LEU A 56 0.62 12.54 11.40
CA LEU A 56 1.14 11.51 10.50
C LEU A 56 0.47 11.55 9.12
N LEU A 57 -0.86 11.61 9.08
CA LEU A 57 -1.62 11.65 7.82
C LEU A 57 -1.38 12.95 7.04
N THR A 58 -1.22 14.07 7.75
CA THR A 58 -0.90 15.36 7.13
C THR A 58 0.50 15.33 6.51
N GLU A 59 1.49 14.84 7.26
CA GLU A 59 2.89 14.74 6.81
C GLU A 59 3.02 13.80 5.60
N LEU A 60 2.36 12.64 5.63
CA LEU A 60 2.30 11.72 4.49
C LEU A 60 1.74 12.40 3.23
N ASN A 61 0.64 13.14 3.38
CA ASN A 61 0.00 13.85 2.27
C ASN A 61 0.93 14.93 1.69
N GLU A 62 1.62 15.68 2.55
CA GLU A 62 2.62 16.66 2.13
C GLU A 62 3.83 16.01 1.44
N SER A 63 4.38 14.91 1.97
CA SER A 63 5.48 14.20 1.32
C SER A 63 5.09 13.72 -0.08
N LEU A 64 3.88 13.17 -0.26
CA LEU A 64 3.37 12.81 -1.59
C LEU A 64 3.24 14.04 -2.50
N ARG A 65 2.72 15.18 -2.03
CA ARG A 65 2.64 16.43 -2.83
C ARG A 65 3.99 16.88 -3.39
N HIS A 66 5.07 16.68 -2.66
CA HIS A 66 6.42 17.10 -3.06
C HIS A 66 7.11 16.12 -4.01
N LEU A 67 6.65 14.87 -4.11
CA LEU A 67 7.21 13.90 -5.05
C LEU A 67 6.79 14.22 -6.49
N PRO A 68 7.62 13.92 -7.51
CA PRO A 68 7.20 14.00 -8.90
C PRO A 68 5.98 13.10 -9.21
N PRO A 69 5.16 13.41 -10.23
CA PRO A 69 4.07 12.54 -10.65
C PRO A 69 4.53 11.11 -10.94
N GLY A 70 3.86 10.15 -10.31
CA GLY A 70 4.28 8.75 -10.31
C GLY A 70 3.15 7.78 -10.02
N VAL A 71 3.53 6.57 -9.62
CA VAL A 71 2.60 5.51 -9.25
C VAL A 71 2.87 5.11 -7.80
N LEU A 72 1.85 5.26 -6.97
CA LEU A 72 1.80 4.72 -5.61
C LEU A 72 1.47 3.23 -5.68
N VAL A 73 2.35 2.42 -5.14
CA VAL A 73 2.30 0.97 -5.16
C VAL A 73 2.00 0.47 -3.77
N THR A 74 0.96 -0.33 -3.63
CA THR A 74 0.58 -0.98 -2.36
C THR A 74 0.55 -2.50 -2.52
N TRP A 75 0.43 -3.23 -1.42
CA TRP A 75 0.15 -4.66 -1.44
C TRP A 75 -1.17 -4.97 -0.75
N ASN A 76 -2.23 -5.20 -1.53
CA ASN A 76 -3.62 -5.25 -1.05
C ASN A 76 -4.22 -3.89 -0.66
N GLY A 77 -3.57 -2.77 -1.01
CA GLY A 77 -4.04 -1.45 -0.59
C GLY A 77 -5.35 -1.01 -1.22
N SER A 78 -5.75 -1.58 -2.36
CA SER A 78 -7.11 -1.39 -2.87
C SER A 78 -8.18 -1.95 -1.94
N SER A 79 -7.87 -2.92 -1.10
CA SER A 79 -8.87 -3.55 -0.20
C SER A 79 -8.60 -3.28 1.29
N PHE A 80 -7.45 -2.68 1.62
CA PHE A 80 -7.06 -2.41 3.00
C PHE A 80 -6.52 -0.99 3.17
N ASP A 81 -5.26 -0.72 2.79
CA ASP A 81 -4.56 0.52 3.12
C ASP A 81 -5.33 1.79 2.76
N LEU A 82 -5.75 1.91 1.49
CA LEU A 82 -6.38 3.13 0.98
C LEU A 82 -7.78 3.39 1.57
N PRO A 83 -8.72 2.42 1.62
CA PRO A 83 -9.99 2.64 2.30
C PRO A 83 -9.83 2.84 3.81
N PHE A 84 -8.80 2.24 4.44
CA PHE A 84 -8.48 2.46 5.85
C PHE A 84 -8.03 3.90 6.09
N ILE A 85 -7.03 4.37 5.33
CA ILE A 85 -6.53 5.76 5.36
C ILE A 85 -7.67 6.76 5.12
N GLU A 86 -8.50 6.55 4.10
CA GLU A 86 -9.63 7.46 3.81
C GLU A 86 -10.59 7.55 5.01
N ARG A 87 -10.91 6.41 5.63
CA ARG A 87 -11.79 6.38 6.81
C ARG A 87 -11.16 7.07 8.02
N ARG A 88 -9.88 6.82 8.29
CA ARG A 88 -9.15 7.42 9.41
C ARG A 88 -8.97 8.93 9.24
N ALA A 89 -8.63 9.37 8.04
CA ALA A 89 -8.56 10.78 7.71
C ALA A 89 -9.89 11.51 7.96
N ALA A 90 -11.01 10.89 7.59
CA ALA A 90 -12.34 11.44 7.89
C ALA A 90 -12.63 11.52 9.40
N ILE A 91 -12.23 10.51 10.19
CA ILE A 91 -12.38 10.51 11.65
C ILE A 91 -11.50 11.60 12.30
N CYS A 92 -10.26 11.74 11.83
CA CYS A 92 -9.30 12.73 12.32
C CYS A 92 -9.53 14.15 11.78
N ASN A 93 -10.50 14.35 10.87
CA ASN A 93 -10.72 15.60 10.13
C ASN A 93 -9.48 16.10 9.38
N VAL A 94 -8.70 15.19 8.79
CA VAL A 94 -7.53 15.52 7.97
C VAL A 94 -7.93 15.53 6.49
N PRO A 95 -7.81 16.67 5.78
CA PRO A 95 -8.02 16.71 4.35
C PRO A 95 -6.85 16.02 3.63
N LEU A 96 -7.15 15.00 2.83
CA LEU A 96 -6.18 14.31 1.98
C LEU A 96 -6.50 14.54 0.51
N ASP A 97 -5.48 14.50 -0.34
CA ASP A 97 -5.64 14.44 -1.80
C ASP A 97 -5.94 13.01 -2.30
N LEU A 98 -6.20 12.08 -1.39
CA LEU A 98 -6.61 10.72 -1.67
C LEU A 98 -8.05 10.70 -2.20
N HIS A 99 -8.23 10.11 -3.36
CA HIS A 99 -9.54 9.93 -3.98
C HIS A 99 -9.76 8.45 -4.32
N CYS A 100 -10.65 7.81 -3.57
CA CYS A 100 -11.04 6.42 -3.75
C CYS A 100 -12.38 6.31 -4.50
N VAL A 101 -12.46 5.38 -5.46
CA VAL A 101 -13.69 5.02 -6.15
C VAL A 101 -13.95 3.54 -5.94
N ASP A 102 -15.15 3.21 -5.47
CA ASP A 102 -15.56 1.82 -5.27
C ASP A 102 -15.45 1.04 -6.58
N HIS A 103 -14.85 -0.14 -6.47
CA HIS A 103 -14.64 -1.04 -7.59
C HIS A 103 -15.08 -2.44 -7.21
N ALA A 104 -15.96 -3.02 -8.03
CA ALA A 104 -16.44 -4.37 -7.78
C ALA A 104 -15.28 -5.37 -7.82
N LEU A 105 -15.14 -6.15 -6.74
CA LEU A 105 -14.29 -7.32 -6.78
C LEU A 105 -14.88 -8.36 -7.75
N PRO A 106 -14.06 -9.04 -8.56
CA PRO A 106 -14.53 -10.12 -9.42
C PRO A 106 -15.05 -11.33 -8.63
N ARG A 107 -14.65 -11.47 -7.35
CA ARG A 107 -15.15 -12.47 -6.40
C ARG A 107 -15.17 -11.89 -4.98
N PRO A 108 -16.14 -12.26 -4.12
CA PRO A 108 -16.13 -11.85 -2.72
C PRO A 108 -14.85 -12.33 -2.01
N PRO A 109 -14.35 -11.57 -1.01
CA PRO A 109 -13.16 -11.97 -0.25
C PRO A 109 -13.39 -13.31 0.46
N SER A 110 -12.33 -14.10 0.57
CA SER A 110 -12.35 -15.42 1.24
C SER A 110 -12.49 -15.31 2.76
N ASN A 111 -12.07 -14.18 3.35
CA ASN A 111 -12.32 -13.86 4.76
C ASN A 111 -13.48 -12.86 4.85
N PRO A 112 -14.64 -13.23 5.44
CA PRO A 112 -15.79 -12.33 5.58
C PRO A 112 -15.56 -11.16 6.55
N GLU A 113 -14.51 -11.20 7.37
CA GLU A 113 -14.14 -10.14 8.32
C GLU A 113 -13.38 -8.99 7.66
N LEU A 114 -12.81 -9.19 6.46
CA LEU A 114 -12.16 -8.11 5.74
C LEU A 114 -13.20 -7.10 5.25
N PRO A 115 -12.89 -5.79 5.25
CA PRO A 115 -13.74 -4.77 4.68
C PRO A 115 -14.18 -5.19 3.29
N ARG A 116 -15.50 -5.20 3.05
CA ARG A 116 -16.09 -5.55 1.74
C ARG A 116 -15.82 -4.51 0.66
N ARG A 117 -15.12 -3.44 1.01
CA ARG A 117 -14.83 -2.32 0.14
C ARG A 117 -13.51 -2.57 -0.57
N HIS A 118 -13.60 -2.49 -1.88
CA HIS A 118 -12.46 -2.51 -2.76
C HIS A 118 -12.49 -1.25 -3.60
N VAL A 119 -11.35 -0.58 -3.71
CA VAL A 119 -11.26 0.73 -4.36
C VAL A 119 -10.21 0.73 -5.45
N ARG A 120 -10.48 1.53 -6.47
CA ARG A 120 -9.41 2.13 -7.27
C ARG A 120 -9.12 3.51 -6.72
N ALA A 121 -7.88 3.96 -6.83
CA ALA A 121 -7.52 5.26 -6.26
C ALA A 121 -6.56 6.08 -7.12
N ARG A 122 -6.47 7.35 -6.75
CA ARG A 122 -5.36 8.26 -7.03
C ARG A 122 -5.10 9.06 -5.76
N TRP A 123 -3.87 9.53 -5.59
CA TRP A 123 -3.52 10.44 -4.50
C TRP A 123 -2.84 11.66 -5.10
N GLY A 124 -3.54 12.79 -5.15
CA GLY A 124 -3.09 13.98 -5.89
C GLY A 124 -2.81 13.66 -7.35
N HIS A 125 -1.55 13.84 -7.74
CA HIS A 125 -1.00 13.56 -9.08
C HIS A 125 -0.41 12.14 -9.21
N HIS A 126 -0.47 11.31 -8.17
CA HIS A 126 -0.06 9.90 -8.21
C HIS A 126 -1.20 8.99 -8.58
N ARG A 127 -0.94 8.08 -9.52
CA ARG A 127 -1.84 6.95 -9.83
C ARG A 127 -1.57 5.82 -8.85
N HIS A 128 -2.47 4.84 -8.78
CA HIS A 128 -2.31 3.70 -7.88
C HIS A 128 -2.10 2.38 -8.65
N LEU A 129 -1.31 1.46 -8.09
CA LEU A 129 -1.18 0.08 -8.53
C LEU A 129 -1.13 -0.86 -7.32
N ASP A 130 -2.07 -1.81 -7.25
CA ASP A 130 -2.08 -2.85 -6.22
C ASP A 130 -1.26 -4.08 -6.68
N GLY A 131 -0.08 -4.27 -6.05
CA GLY A 131 0.85 -5.35 -6.35
C GLY A 131 0.27 -6.75 -6.09
N LEU A 132 -0.62 -6.90 -5.11
CA LEU A 132 -1.26 -8.18 -4.84
C LEU A 132 -2.14 -8.61 -6.02
N ARG A 133 -2.84 -7.67 -6.65
CA ARG A 133 -3.66 -7.95 -7.84
C ARG A 133 -2.83 -8.35 -9.04
N LEU A 134 -1.69 -7.68 -9.25
CA LEU A 134 -0.72 -8.04 -10.27
C LEU A 134 -0.29 -9.50 -10.10
N TYR A 135 0.24 -9.86 -8.93
CA TYR A 135 0.78 -11.21 -8.69
C TYR A 135 -0.29 -12.31 -8.64
N ARG A 136 -1.52 -11.99 -8.18
CA ARG A 136 -2.64 -12.94 -8.25
C ARG A 136 -3.10 -13.19 -9.69
N SER A 137 -2.88 -12.27 -10.61
CA SER A 137 -3.34 -12.41 -11.99
C SER A 137 -2.53 -13.45 -12.79
N ASP A 138 -1.31 -13.75 -12.35
CA ASP A 138 -0.39 -14.67 -13.01
C ASP A 138 0.27 -15.68 -12.07
N VAL A 139 1.16 -15.26 -11.17
CA VAL A 139 1.90 -16.13 -10.24
C VAL A 139 0.94 -16.98 -9.42
N GLY A 140 -0.08 -16.35 -8.83
CA GLY A 140 -1.11 -17.05 -8.05
C GLY A 140 -2.02 -17.97 -8.88
N ARG A 141 -2.07 -17.81 -10.20
CA ARG A 141 -2.77 -18.75 -11.10
C ARG A 141 -1.88 -19.89 -11.57
N ALA A 142 -0.58 -19.65 -11.70
CA ALA A 142 0.38 -20.58 -12.26
C ALA A 142 1.06 -21.47 -11.19
N LEU A 143 1.20 -20.98 -9.96
CA LEU A 143 1.94 -21.63 -8.89
C LEU A 143 1.06 -21.77 -7.64
N PRO A 144 1.13 -22.92 -6.93
CA PRO A 144 0.41 -23.15 -5.67
C PRO A 144 1.11 -22.46 -4.49
N VAL A 145 1.35 -21.15 -4.60
CA VAL A 145 2.02 -20.34 -3.57
C VAL A 145 1.11 -19.22 -3.09
N SER A 146 1.23 -18.85 -1.81
CA SER A 146 0.53 -17.68 -1.29
C SER A 146 1.05 -16.41 -1.96
N CYS A 147 0.16 -15.58 -2.51
CA CYS A 147 0.53 -14.24 -2.99
C CYS A 147 0.60 -13.20 -1.87
N GLY A 148 0.81 -13.58 -0.61
CA GLY A 148 1.15 -12.61 0.43
C GLY A 148 2.47 -11.91 0.11
N LEU A 149 2.69 -10.72 0.67
CA LEU A 149 3.91 -9.94 0.44
C LEU A 149 5.16 -10.76 0.78
N LYS A 150 5.23 -11.32 2.00
CA LYS A 150 6.41 -12.07 2.47
C LYS A 150 6.74 -13.29 1.60
N PRO A 151 5.79 -14.20 1.29
CA PRO A 151 6.07 -15.29 0.35
C PRO A 151 6.55 -14.81 -1.03
N MET A 152 5.97 -13.74 -1.59
CA MET A 152 6.35 -13.23 -2.91
C MET A 152 7.74 -12.57 -2.90
N SER A 153 8.06 -11.80 -1.86
CA SER A 153 9.40 -11.24 -1.65
C SER A 153 10.46 -12.34 -1.56
N ARG A 154 10.19 -13.39 -0.77
CA ARG A 154 11.12 -14.55 -0.66
C ARG A 154 11.29 -15.30 -1.96
N LEU A 155 10.22 -15.45 -2.75
CA LEU A 155 10.26 -16.10 -4.06
C LEU A 155 11.25 -15.42 -5.02
N VAL A 156 11.42 -14.10 -4.92
CA VAL A 156 12.37 -13.32 -5.74
C VAL A 156 13.71 -13.08 -5.04
N GLY A 157 14.00 -13.81 -3.94
CA GLY A 157 15.28 -13.76 -3.24
C GLY A 157 15.45 -12.61 -2.24
N MET A 158 14.38 -11.88 -1.91
CA MET A 158 14.42 -10.83 -0.89
C MET A 158 14.25 -11.41 0.52
N GLN A 159 14.71 -10.66 1.52
CA GLN A 159 14.62 -11.03 2.94
C GLN A 159 13.70 -10.04 3.67
N PRO A 160 12.37 -10.21 3.63
CA PRO A 160 11.46 -9.30 4.30
C PRO A 160 11.54 -9.50 5.82
N LEU A 161 11.47 -8.40 6.58
CA LEU A 161 11.28 -8.45 8.03
C LEU A 161 9.91 -9.08 8.31
N GLN A 162 9.76 -9.82 9.41
CA GLN A 162 8.47 -10.39 9.77
C GLN A 162 8.22 -10.21 11.28
N LEU A 163 7.13 -9.52 11.60
CA LEU A 163 6.56 -9.45 12.94
C LEU A 163 5.25 -10.26 12.99
N ASP A 164 4.78 -10.57 14.20
CA ASP A 164 3.45 -11.13 14.41
C ASP A 164 2.41 -10.01 14.32
N ALA A 165 1.59 -10.04 13.26
CA ALA A 165 0.59 -9.03 12.99
C ALA A 165 -0.47 -8.92 14.09
N GLU A 166 -0.78 -10.01 14.80
CA GLU A 166 -1.77 -9.97 15.89
C GLU A 166 -1.24 -9.27 17.15
N ARG A 167 0.08 -9.12 17.23
CA ARG A 167 0.80 -8.62 18.41
C ARG A 167 1.61 -7.37 18.11
N LEU A 168 1.33 -6.68 16.99
CA LEU A 168 2.02 -5.45 16.60
C LEU A 168 2.08 -4.42 17.74
N HIS A 169 1.03 -4.30 18.56
CA HIS A 169 0.97 -3.42 19.71
C HIS A 169 1.94 -3.74 20.87
N GLU A 170 2.60 -4.91 20.84
CA GLU A 170 3.60 -5.33 21.83
C GLU A 170 5.03 -4.95 21.44
N TYR A 171 5.28 -4.63 20.16
CA TYR A 171 6.61 -4.30 19.67
C TYR A 171 6.98 -2.84 19.95
N THR A 172 8.28 -2.57 20.01
CA THR A 172 8.80 -1.23 20.17
C THR A 172 8.55 -0.39 18.91
N SER A 173 8.60 0.92 19.07
CA SER A 173 8.45 1.82 17.94
C SER A 173 9.48 1.54 16.83
N ALA A 174 10.75 1.33 17.20
CA ALA A 174 11.81 1.06 16.24
C ALA A 174 11.62 -0.26 15.46
N GLU A 175 11.06 -1.29 16.09
CA GLU A 175 10.74 -2.55 15.41
C GLU A 175 9.60 -2.38 14.41
N ILE A 176 8.54 -1.65 14.79
CA ILE A 176 7.43 -1.31 13.89
C ILE A 176 7.94 -0.49 12.70
N ASP A 177 8.82 0.49 12.95
CA ASP A 177 9.38 1.37 11.91
C ASP A 177 10.21 0.57 10.90
N ALA A 178 11.05 -0.34 11.38
CA ALA A 178 11.83 -1.23 10.53
C ALA A 178 10.93 -2.20 9.74
N TYR A 179 9.84 -2.66 10.35
CA TYR A 179 8.87 -3.55 9.71
C TYR A 179 8.13 -2.85 8.58
N VAL A 180 7.43 -1.75 8.84
CA VAL A 180 6.65 -1.02 7.83
C VAL A 180 7.54 -0.49 6.70
N ALA A 181 8.77 -0.05 7.03
CA ALA A 181 9.75 0.34 6.02
C ALA A 181 10.18 -0.82 5.11
N SER A 182 10.32 -2.03 5.68
CA SER A 182 10.57 -3.26 4.91
C SER A 182 9.43 -3.52 3.94
N ASP A 183 8.18 -3.41 4.40
CA ASP A 183 6.99 -3.78 3.63
C ASP A 183 6.75 -2.82 2.47
N ALA A 184 6.85 -1.51 2.71
CA ALA A 184 6.78 -0.51 1.65
C ALA A 184 7.90 -0.70 0.60
N SER A 185 9.13 -0.98 1.05
CA SER A 185 10.27 -1.19 0.15
C SER A 185 10.10 -2.44 -0.71
N MET A 186 9.64 -3.55 -0.12
CA MET A 186 9.40 -4.81 -0.81
C MET A 186 8.25 -4.70 -1.81
N THR A 187 7.17 -4.01 -1.40
CA THR A 187 6.02 -3.70 -2.24
C THR A 187 6.44 -2.96 -3.50
N ARG A 188 7.26 -1.91 -3.36
CA ARG A 188 7.85 -1.20 -4.50
C ARG A 188 8.72 -2.12 -5.35
N ALA A 189 9.67 -2.83 -4.72
CA ALA A 189 10.67 -3.63 -5.42
C ALA A 189 10.05 -4.75 -6.28
N LEU A 190 8.99 -5.41 -5.77
CA LEU A 190 8.26 -6.44 -6.53
C LEU A 190 7.66 -5.88 -7.82
N VAL A 191 7.11 -4.68 -7.80
CA VAL A 191 6.53 -4.05 -8.99
C VAL A 191 7.61 -3.52 -9.93
N VAL A 192 8.68 -2.91 -9.39
CA VAL A 192 9.85 -2.47 -10.16
C VAL A 192 10.45 -3.64 -10.95
N ASN A 193 10.62 -4.81 -10.33
CA ASN A 193 11.16 -6.01 -10.97
C ASN A 193 10.32 -6.52 -12.15
N ARG A 194 9.07 -6.06 -12.26
CA ARG A 194 8.15 -6.42 -13.34
C ARG A 194 7.85 -5.25 -14.28
N TRP A 195 8.51 -4.11 -14.09
CA TRP A 195 8.35 -2.94 -14.93
C TRP A 195 9.09 -3.12 -16.27
N PRO A 196 8.55 -2.66 -17.42
CA PRO A 196 7.26 -1.98 -17.61
C PRO A 196 6.06 -2.92 -17.86
N ALA A 197 6.25 -4.24 -17.84
CA ALA A 197 5.23 -5.21 -18.25
C ALA A 197 3.93 -5.13 -17.43
N CYS A 198 4.01 -4.66 -16.17
CA CYS A 198 2.86 -4.52 -15.29
C CYS A 198 2.14 -3.15 -15.36
N ALA A 199 2.56 -2.21 -16.21
CA ALA A 199 1.97 -0.86 -16.27
C ALA A 199 0.46 -0.85 -16.60
N GLY A 200 -0.06 -1.91 -17.22
CA GLY A 200 -1.50 -2.10 -17.47
C GLY A 200 -2.35 -2.27 -16.20
N PHE A 201 -1.73 -2.53 -15.04
CA PHE A 201 -2.41 -2.68 -13.75
C PHE A 201 -2.63 -1.35 -13.00
N ILE A 202 -2.12 -0.23 -13.53
CA ILE A 202 -2.37 1.09 -12.96
C ILE A 202 -3.87 1.38 -13.01
N ASP A 203 -4.41 1.81 -11.88
CA ASP A 203 -5.80 2.17 -11.72
C ASP A 203 -6.20 3.28 -12.71
N ARG A 204 -7.33 3.02 -13.38
CA ARG A 204 -8.03 4.00 -14.20
C ARG A 204 -9.27 4.40 -13.46
N LEU A 205 -9.25 5.62 -12.95
CA LEU A 205 -10.43 6.30 -12.44
C LEU A 205 -11.23 6.87 -13.63
N PRO A 206 -12.56 6.88 -13.54
CA PRO A 206 -13.42 7.55 -14.52
C PRO A 206 -13.15 9.06 -14.59
#